data_AF-A0A060CML5-F1
#
_entry.id   AF-A0A060CML5-F1
#
_cell.length_a   1.000
_cell.length_b   1.000
_cell.length_c   1.000
_cell.angle_alpha   90.00
_cell.angle_beta   90.00
_cell.angle_gamma   90.00
#
_symmetry.space_group_name_H-M   'P 1'
#
loop_
_entity.id
_entity.type
_entity.pdbx_description
1 polymer ?
#
loop_
_entity_poly.entity_id
_entity_poly.type
_entity_poly.pdbx_seq_one_letter_code
_entity_poly.pdbx_strand_id
1 'polypeptide(L)'
;MDSFMWGSATAAYQCEGAWNEDGKGISNWDAFCHSEKNSVNPVTGDMASDHYHRYAEDIKMMAAGGQNAYRFSIAWTRVIPDGTGTVCDEGIEHYRNVIKCCHRYGVEPVVTLYHY
;
A
#
# COMPACT_ATOMS: atom_id res chain seq x y z
N MET A 1 -25.38 -15.11 -9.45
CA MET A 1 -23.91 -14.99 -9.42
C MET A 1 -23.47 -13.60 -8.92
N ASP A 2 -24.38 -12.73 -8.51
CA ASP A 2 -24.11 -11.30 -8.22
C ASP A 2 -23.50 -11.02 -6.82
N SER A 3 -22.77 -11.97 -6.23
CA SER A 3 -22.17 -11.80 -4.90
C SER A 3 -20.75 -12.34 -4.75
N PHE A 4 -20.18 -12.98 -5.79
CA PHE A 4 -18.82 -13.50 -5.69
C PHE A 4 -17.80 -12.38 -5.98
N MET A 5 -16.87 -12.18 -5.05
CA MET A 5 -15.78 -11.22 -5.22
C MET A 5 -14.60 -11.88 -5.95
N TRP A 6 -14.30 -11.38 -7.14
CA TRP A 6 -13.10 -11.70 -7.91
C TRP A 6 -12.16 -10.51 -7.83
N GLY A 7 -11.05 -10.69 -7.12
CA GLY A 7 -10.12 -9.60 -6.85
C GLY A 7 -8.67 -10.05 -6.79
N SER A 8 -7.79 -9.07 -6.62
CA SER A 8 -6.36 -9.27 -6.40
C SER A 8 -5.94 -8.72 -5.04
N ALA A 9 -4.72 -9.05 -4.62
CA ALA A 9 -4.20 -8.66 -3.32
C ALA A 9 -2.77 -8.10 -3.41
N THR A 10 -2.48 -7.11 -2.58
CA THR A 10 -1.15 -6.49 -2.43
C THR A 10 -0.82 -6.25 -0.95
N ALA A 11 0.42 -5.88 -0.67
CA ALA A 11 0.87 -5.40 0.63
C ALA A 11 1.68 -4.13 0.46
N ALA A 12 1.53 -3.19 1.40
CA ALA A 12 2.04 -1.83 1.33
C ALA A 12 3.54 -1.78 0.99
N TYR A 13 4.39 -2.40 1.81
CA TYR A 13 5.85 -2.38 1.57
C TYR A 13 6.26 -3.05 0.25
N GLN A 14 5.46 -4.00 -0.25
CA GLN A 14 5.79 -4.75 -1.45
C GLN A 14 5.46 -3.99 -2.75
N CYS A 15 4.54 -3.03 -2.73
CA CYS A 15 4.11 -2.32 -3.94
C CYS A 15 4.19 -0.79 -3.87
N GLU A 16 4.03 -0.16 -2.69
CA GLU A 16 3.89 1.29 -2.58
C GLU A 16 5.12 2.05 -3.04
N GLY A 17 6.32 1.69 -2.54
CA GLY A 17 7.49 2.56 -2.69
C GLY A 17 7.35 3.83 -1.85
N ALA A 18 7.97 4.91 -2.31
CA ALA A 18 7.96 6.23 -1.67
C ALA A 18 8.28 6.14 -0.17
N TRP A 19 9.28 5.32 0.17
CA TRP A 19 9.48 4.79 1.52
C TRP A 19 9.77 5.85 2.59
N ASN A 20 10.21 7.04 2.18
CA ASN A 20 10.56 8.18 3.03
C ASN A 20 9.83 9.47 2.63
N GLU A 21 8.76 9.38 1.83
CA GLU A 21 7.97 10.53 1.40
C GLU A 21 6.82 10.82 2.36
N ASP A 22 6.36 12.07 2.36
CA ASP A 22 5.15 12.54 3.05
C ASP A 22 5.06 12.12 4.52
N GLY A 23 6.19 12.19 5.24
CA GLY A 23 6.24 11.92 6.67
C GLY A 23 6.19 10.46 7.07
N LYS A 24 6.30 9.51 6.12
CA LYS A 24 6.36 8.07 6.43
C LYS A 24 7.54 7.76 7.37
N GLY A 25 7.24 7.03 8.45
CA GLY A 25 8.24 6.47 9.36
C GLY A 25 8.92 5.20 8.84
N ILE A 26 10.01 4.83 9.50
CA ILE A 26 10.79 3.62 9.20
C ILE A 26 10.07 2.37 9.74
N SER A 27 9.78 1.41 8.87
CA SER A 27 9.24 0.10 9.25
C SER A 27 10.34 -0.90 9.61
N ASN A 28 9.95 -2.04 10.19
CA ASN A 28 10.88 -3.16 10.40
C ASN A 28 11.50 -3.66 9.10
N TRP A 29 10.74 -3.62 8.00
CA TRP A 29 11.22 -4.02 6.68
C TRP A 29 12.20 -3.01 6.09
N ASP A 30 11.95 -1.71 6.24
CA ASP A 30 12.92 -0.66 5.87
C ASP A 30 14.24 -0.91 6.61
N ALA A 31 14.20 -1.12 7.93
CA ALA A 31 15.39 -1.37 8.74
C ALA A 31 16.12 -2.67 8.36
N PHE A 32 15.39 -3.74 8.05
CA PHE A 32 15.98 -5.00 7.62
C PHE A 32 16.65 -4.86 6.24
N CYS A 33 15.93 -4.34 5.25
CA CYS A 33 16.39 -4.22 3.86
C CYS A 33 17.63 -3.33 3.71
N HIS A 34 17.75 -2.29 4.54
CA HIS A 34 18.91 -1.40 4.57
C HIS A 34 20.05 -1.88 5.48
N SER A 35 19.90 -3.02 6.14
CA SER A 35 20.94 -3.60 7.00
C SER A 35 21.84 -4.58 6.24
N GLU A 36 23.03 -4.83 6.78
CA GLU A 36 23.95 -5.86 6.28
C GLU A 36 23.36 -7.28 6.29
N LYS A 37 22.25 -7.50 7.01
CA LYS A 37 21.55 -8.79 7.04
C LYS A 37 20.88 -9.11 5.69
N ASN A 38 20.61 -8.10 4.86
CA ASN A 38 20.06 -8.26 3.52
C ASN A 38 21.16 -8.55 2.48
N SER A 39 21.96 -9.59 2.69
CA SER A 39 23.23 -9.82 1.97
C SER A 39 23.12 -10.72 0.73
N VAL A 40 22.09 -11.56 0.63
CA VAL A 40 21.95 -12.54 -0.45
C VAL A 40 21.37 -11.91 -1.72
N ASN A 41 20.56 -10.85 -1.59
CA ASN A 41 20.04 -10.05 -2.69
C ASN A 41 19.54 -8.69 -2.14
N PRO A 42 20.38 -7.64 -2.13
CA PRO A 42 20.14 -6.39 -1.39
C PRO A 42 19.10 -5.49 -2.08
N VAL A 43 17.88 -6.00 -2.24
CA VAL A 43 16.75 -5.28 -2.79
C VAL A 43 15.99 -4.61 -1.65
N THR A 44 15.57 -3.37 -1.88
CA THR A 44 14.76 -2.57 -0.95
C THR A 44 13.34 -2.37 -1.50
N GLY A 45 12.43 -1.96 -0.61
CA GLY A 45 11.08 -1.54 -0.99
C GLY A 45 10.99 -0.07 -1.38
N ASP A 46 12.13 0.61 -1.57
CA ASP A 46 12.19 2.08 -1.66
C ASP A 46 11.31 2.65 -2.78
N MET A 47 11.36 1.98 -3.94
CA MET A 47 10.55 2.31 -5.12
C MET A 47 9.46 1.26 -5.37
N ALA A 48 9.75 -0.03 -5.13
CA ALA A 48 8.83 -1.13 -5.39
C ALA A 48 8.18 -1.04 -6.79
N SER A 49 6.84 -1.06 -6.88
CA SER A 49 6.09 -0.81 -8.13
C SER A 49 5.58 0.62 -8.24
N ASP A 50 5.99 1.51 -7.32
CA ASP A 50 5.60 2.92 -7.27
C ASP A 50 4.08 3.11 -7.14
N HIS A 51 3.39 2.17 -6.48
CA HIS A 51 1.94 2.21 -6.29
C HIS A 51 1.52 3.45 -5.48
N TYR A 52 2.40 3.99 -4.64
CA TYR A 52 2.12 5.22 -3.89
C TYR A 52 1.69 6.37 -4.81
N HIS A 53 2.36 6.51 -5.95
CA HIS A 53 2.04 7.50 -6.97
C HIS A 53 1.09 6.98 -8.05
N ARG A 54 1.10 5.66 -8.30
CA ARG A 54 0.43 5.02 -9.45
C ARG A 54 -0.86 4.28 -9.12
N TYR A 55 -1.35 4.33 -7.89
CA TYR A 55 -2.55 3.59 -7.47
C TYR A 55 -3.76 3.78 -8.39
N ALA A 56 -3.94 4.98 -8.94
CA ALA A 56 -5.05 5.27 -9.85
C ALA A 56 -4.93 4.55 -11.20
N GLU A 57 -3.71 4.37 -11.71
CA GLU A 57 -3.42 3.58 -12.90
C GLU A 57 -3.71 2.10 -12.62
N ASP A 58 -3.19 1.59 -11.50
CA ASP A 58 -3.31 0.19 -11.11
C ASP A 58 -4.77 -0.23 -10.88
N ILE A 59 -5.55 0.56 -10.12
CA ILE A 59 -6.96 0.29 -9.85
C ILE A 59 -7.78 0.34 -11.14
N LYS A 60 -7.48 1.30 -12.03
CA LYS A 60 -8.13 1.36 -13.34
C LYS A 60 -7.86 0.10 -14.17
N MET A 61 -6.62 -0.41 -14.15
CA MET A 61 -6.27 -1.66 -14.83
C MET A 61 -6.98 -2.87 -14.22
N MET A 62 -7.09 -2.96 -12.89
CA MET A 62 -7.84 -4.03 -12.21
C MET A 62 -9.30 -4.06 -12.64
N ALA A 63 -9.97 -2.89 -12.65
CA ALA A 63 -11.36 -2.76 -13.06
C ALA A 63 -11.55 -3.11 -14.54
N ALA A 64 -10.65 -2.64 -15.42
CA ALA A 64 -10.66 -2.99 -16.84
C ALA A 64 -10.47 -4.51 -17.08
N GLY A 65 -9.75 -5.19 -16.20
CA GLY A 65 -9.59 -6.64 -16.17
C GLY A 65 -10.79 -7.41 -15.60
N GLY A 66 -11.87 -6.73 -15.20
CA GLY A 66 -13.08 -7.35 -14.67
C GLY A 66 -13.03 -7.71 -13.18
N GLN A 67 -12.03 -7.21 -12.43
CA GLN A 67 -11.99 -7.40 -10.99
C GLN A 67 -12.99 -6.46 -10.30
N ASN A 68 -13.63 -6.95 -9.24
CA ASN A 68 -14.62 -6.20 -8.45
C ASN A 68 -14.22 -6.05 -6.97
N ALA A 69 -13.05 -6.53 -6.57
CA ALA A 69 -12.50 -6.35 -5.23
C ALA A 69 -10.99 -6.13 -5.30
N TYR A 70 -10.45 -5.31 -4.39
CA TYR A 70 -9.01 -5.09 -4.24
C TYR A 70 -8.64 -5.16 -2.77
N ARG A 71 -7.85 -6.19 -2.42
CA ARG A 71 -7.27 -6.31 -1.09
C ARG A 71 -5.93 -5.59 -1.04
N PHE A 72 -5.78 -4.65 -0.12
CA PHE A 72 -4.51 -3.97 0.14
C PHE A 72 -4.26 -3.86 1.64
N SER A 73 -3.01 -3.62 2.03
CA SER A 73 -2.68 -3.33 3.43
C SER A 73 -2.37 -1.85 3.62
N ILE A 74 -2.55 -1.37 4.85
CA ILE A 74 -2.11 -0.05 5.26
C ILE A 74 -0.70 -0.17 5.84
N ALA A 75 0.24 0.64 5.39
CA ALA A 75 1.51 0.84 6.07
C ALA A 75 1.25 1.61 7.37
N TRP A 76 1.41 0.93 8.51
CA TRP A 76 1.24 1.56 9.83
C TRP A 76 2.10 2.82 9.93
N THR A 77 3.35 2.76 9.45
CA THR A 77 4.29 3.88 9.54
C THR A 77 3.96 5.05 8.61
N ARG A 78 3.01 4.94 7.68
CA ARG A 78 2.42 6.11 6.99
C ARG A 78 1.36 6.79 7.83
N VAL A 79 0.61 6.03 8.63
CA VAL A 79 -0.50 6.57 9.42
C VAL A 79 -0.02 7.08 10.77
N ILE A 80 0.87 6.34 11.43
CA ILE A 80 1.47 6.67 12.72
C ILE A 80 2.99 6.44 12.57
N PRO A 81 3.76 7.46 12.14
CA PRO A 81 5.18 7.30 11.79
C PRO A 81 6.05 6.74 12.91
N ASP A 82 5.80 7.17 14.14
CA ASP A 82 6.53 6.73 15.33
C ASP A 82 5.94 5.44 15.96
N GLY A 83 5.00 4.78 15.25
CA GLY A 83 4.29 3.57 15.70
C GLY A 83 3.19 3.83 16.74
N THR A 84 3.29 4.91 17.51
CA THR A 84 2.25 5.37 18.46
C THR A 84 2.14 6.88 18.47
N GLY A 85 1.01 7.42 18.92
CA GLY A 85 0.84 8.87 19.13
C GLY A 85 0.33 9.60 17.89
N THR A 86 1.10 10.55 17.39
CA THR A 86 0.68 11.51 16.35
C THR A 86 0.37 10.81 15.04
N VAL A 87 -0.79 11.14 14.46
CA VAL A 87 -1.21 10.67 13.14
C VAL A 87 -0.62 11.58 12.06
N CYS A 88 -0.20 11.02 10.94
CA CYS A 88 0.21 11.75 9.75
C CYS A 88 -0.99 11.93 8.80
N ASP A 89 -1.35 13.19 8.54
CA ASP A 89 -2.51 13.55 7.73
C ASP A 89 -2.31 13.18 6.25
N GLU A 90 -1.09 13.30 5.75
CA GLU A 90 -0.72 12.93 4.37
C GLU A 90 -0.89 11.42 4.15
N GLY A 91 -0.43 10.59 5.08
CA GLY A 91 -0.62 9.15 5.04
C GLY A 91 -2.10 8.74 5.10
N ILE A 92 -2.90 9.43 5.92
CA ILE A 92 -4.36 9.25 5.94
C ILE A 92 -4.98 9.62 4.59
N GLU A 93 -4.59 10.76 4.01
CA GLU A 93 -5.16 11.22 2.75
C GLU A 93 -4.77 10.32 1.57
N HIS A 94 -3.55 9.74 1.58
CA HIS A 94 -3.16 8.72 0.61
C HIS A 94 -4.16 7.55 0.59
N TYR A 95 -4.41 6.90 1.73
CA TYR A 95 -5.34 5.76 1.76
C TYR A 95 -6.80 6.16 1.51
N ARG A 96 -7.21 7.37 1.91
CA ARG A 96 -8.52 7.91 1.51
C ARG A 96 -8.63 8.02 -0.01
N ASN A 97 -7.59 8.45 -0.70
CA ASN A 97 -7.59 8.58 -2.14
C ASN A 97 -7.57 7.23 -2.86
N VAL A 98 -6.81 6.24 -2.34
CA VAL A 98 -6.87 4.85 -2.81
C VAL A 98 -8.31 4.31 -2.71
N ILE A 99 -8.94 4.43 -1.55
CA ILE A 99 -10.33 3.97 -1.31
C ILE A 99 -11.33 4.69 -2.22
N LYS A 100 -11.24 6.02 -2.33
CA LYS A 100 -12.08 6.80 -3.26
C LYS A 100 -11.90 6.33 -4.70
N CYS A 101 -10.67 6.00 -5.10
CA CYS A 101 -10.36 5.49 -6.43
C CYS A 101 -10.97 4.10 -6.68
N CYS A 102 -10.87 3.19 -5.71
CA CYS A 102 -11.54 1.88 -5.76
C CYS A 102 -13.04 2.05 -6.03
N HIS A 103 -13.73 2.85 -5.21
CA HIS A 103 -15.17 3.11 -5.39
C HIS A 103 -15.50 3.78 -6.72
N ARG A 104 -14.66 4.71 -7.20
CA ARG A 104 -14.84 5.34 -8.51
C ARG A 104 -14.85 4.33 -9.66
N TYR A 105 -14.08 3.25 -9.54
CA TYR A 105 -14.00 2.19 -10.55
C TYR A 105 -14.86 0.96 -10.24
N GLY A 106 -15.72 1.02 -9.22
CA GLY A 106 -16.58 -0.11 -8.85
C GLY A 106 -15.83 -1.31 -8.26
N VAL A 107 -14.66 -1.07 -7.67
CA VAL A 107 -13.84 -2.07 -6.99
C VAL A 107 -14.05 -1.94 -5.48
N GLU A 108 -14.40 -3.04 -4.82
CA GLU A 108 -14.60 -3.06 -3.36
C GLU A 108 -13.25 -3.10 -2.63
N PRO A 109 -12.92 -2.10 -1.78
CA PRO A 109 -11.68 -2.10 -1.02
C PRO A 109 -11.74 -3.07 0.18
N VAL A 110 -10.79 -4.01 0.25
CA VAL A 110 -10.67 -4.96 1.36
C VAL A 110 -9.38 -4.69 2.13
N VAL A 111 -9.50 -4.11 3.32
CA VAL A 111 -8.35 -3.59 4.06
C VAL A 111 -7.71 -4.63 4.97
N THR A 112 -6.38 -4.77 4.88
CA THR A 112 -5.53 -5.44 5.87
C THR A 112 -4.82 -4.40 6.73
N LEU A 113 -5.09 -4.39 8.05
CA LEU A 113 -4.49 -3.38 8.94
C LEU A 113 -3.00 -3.60 9.19
N TYR A 114 -2.54 -4.85 9.16
CA TYR A 114 -1.14 -5.20 9.43
C TYR A 114 -0.67 -6.30 8.48
N HIS A 115 0.43 -6.05 7.78
CA HIS A 115 1.03 -7.00 6.85
C HIS A 115 2.57 -6.92 6.92
N TYR A 116 3.09 -7.30 8.09
CA TYR A 116 4.49 -7.19 8.50
C TYR A 116 4.97 -5.74 8.65
#